data_AF-A0A4P6FBX9-F1
#
_entry.id   AF-A0A4P6FBX9-F1
#
_cell.length_a   1.000
_cell.length_b   1.000
_cell.length_c   1.000
_cell.angle_alpha   90.00
_cell.angle_beta   90.00
_cell.angle_gamma   90.00
#
_symmetry.space_group_name_H-M   'P 1'
#
loop_
_entity.id
_entity.type
_entity.pdbx_description
1 polymer ?
#
loop_
_entity_poly.entity_id
_entity_poly.type
_entity_poly.pdbx_seq_one_letter_code
_entity_poly.pdbx_strand_id
1 'polypeptide(L)'
;MDLVLIKDALYPTAADLADVRAAAVDVFESRALVAEAAGVEKRTWPPTIVTNELWESEWFAPAIDGGVDRSLAEAIEVLNGWIAAIDRFET
;
A
#
# COMPACT_ATOMS: atom_id res chain seq x y z
N MET A 1 5.13 -0.31 -7.89
CA MET A 1 6.48 0.26 -7.77
C MET A 1 6.50 1.43 -6.79
N ASP A 2 5.74 2.50 -7.05
CA ASP A 2 5.79 3.75 -6.27
C ASP A 2 5.68 3.57 -4.75
N LEU A 3 4.77 2.71 -4.27
CA LEU A 3 4.64 2.44 -2.84
C LEU A 3 5.93 1.91 -2.20
N VAL A 4 6.71 1.10 -2.93
CA VAL A 4 8.01 0.59 -2.46
C VAL A 4 8.99 1.75 -2.32
N LEU A 5 9.07 2.61 -3.34
CA LEU A 5 9.96 3.78 -3.34
C LEU A 5 9.59 4.78 -2.25
N ILE A 6 8.30 5.08 -2.08
CA ILE A 6 7.80 5.96 -1.02
C ILE A 6 8.16 5.41 0.36
N LYS A 7 7.89 4.12 0.60
CA LYS A 7 8.24 3.46 1.85
C LYS A 7 9.75 3.56 2.11
N ASP A 8 10.59 3.17 1.14
CA ASP A 8 12.02 3.09 1.35
C ASP A 8 12.68 4.48 1.45
N ALA A 9 12.17 5.48 0.73
CA ALA A 9 12.72 6.84 0.76
C ALA A 9 12.26 7.66 1.97
N LEU A 10 10.99 7.55 2.35
CA LEU A 10 10.39 8.42 3.38
C LEU A 10 10.22 7.72 4.74
N TYR A 11 10.14 6.39 4.74
CA TYR A 11 9.92 5.57 5.94
C TYR A 11 10.97 4.44 6.07
N PRO A 12 12.28 4.73 6.01
CA PRO A 12 13.33 3.71 6.05
C PRO A 12 13.49 3.05 7.43
N THR A 13 12.91 3.62 8.49
CA THR A 13 12.96 3.10 9.87
C THR A 13 11.55 3.11 10.49
N ALA A 14 11.43 2.71 11.77
CA ALA A 14 10.21 2.88 12.56
C ALA A 14 9.95 4.37 12.85
N ALA A 15 9.71 5.12 11.77
CA ALA A 15 9.14 6.46 11.82
C ALA A 15 7.76 6.38 12.46
N ASP A 16 7.30 7.49 13.02
CA ASP A 16 5.92 7.60 13.46
C ASP A 16 4.99 7.42 12.25
N LEU A 17 4.14 6.39 12.29
CA LEU A 17 3.19 6.08 11.23
C LEU A 17 1.77 6.54 11.59
N ALA A 18 1.56 7.21 12.72
CA ALA A 18 0.24 7.65 13.17
C ALA A 18 -0.43 8.57 12.14
N ASP A 19 0.30 9.55 11.61
CA ASP A 19 -0.23 10.46 10.58
C ASP A 19 -0.56 9.72 9.28
N VAL A 20 0.27 8.75 8.89
CA VAL A 20 0.04 7.92 7.70
C VAL A 20 -1.20 7.06 7.89
N ARG A 21 -1.39 6.48 9.08
CA ARG A 21 -2.56 5.69 9.42
C ARG A 21 -3.81 6.56 9.39
N ALA A 22 -3.79 7.73 10.03
CA ALA A 22 -4.92 8.65 10.05
C ALA A 22 -5.33 9.06 8.63
N ALA A 23 -4.36 9.44 7.79
CA ALA A 23 -4.61 9.79 6.39
C ALA A 23 -5.14 8.59 5.57
N ALA A 24 -4.61 7.39 5.80
CA ALA A 24 -5.06 6.20 5.09
C ALA A 24 -6.50 5.83 5.48
N VAL A 25 -6.84 5.83 6.76
CA VAL A 25 -8.20 5.56 7.25
C VAL A 25 -9.19 6.57 6.67
N ASP A 26 -8.89 7.87 6.73
CA ASP A 26 -9.76 8.93 6.19
C ASP A 26 -10.05 8.74 4.69
N VAL A 27 -9.02 8.43 3.90
CA VAL A 27 -9.19 8.17 2.45
C VAL A 27 -10.05 6.94 2.20
N PHE A 28 -9.87 5.86 2.96
CA PHE A 28 -10.66 4.63 2.80
C PHE A 28 -12.11 4.85 3.23
N GLU A 29 -12.37 5.52 4.36
CA GLU A 29 -13.70 5.84 4.84
C GLU A 29 -14.46 6.75 3.86
N SER A 30 -13.81 7.82 3.38
CA SER A 30 -14.37 8.72 2.38
C SER A 30 -14.77 7.98 1.10
N ARG A 31 -13.91 7.07 0.61
CA ARG A 31 -14.22 6.26 -0.58
C ARG A 31 -15.29 5.20 -0.32
N ALA A 32 -15.37 4.66 0.90
CA ALA A 32 -16.41 3.71 1.27
C ALA A 32 -17.81 4.35 1.26
N LEU A 33 -17.94 5.60 1.71
CA LEU A 33 -19.19 6.36 1.61
C LEU A 33 -19.63 6.57 0.16
N VAL A 34 -18.68 6.88 -0.74
CA VAL A 34 -18.97 7.02 -2.17
C VAL A 34 -19.39 5.68 -2.79
N ALA A 35 -18.71 4.59 -2.45
CA ALA A 35 -19.05 3.25 -2.91
C ALA A 35 -20.46 2.82 -2.46
N GLU A 36 -20.80 3.11 -1.20
CA GLU A 36 -22.14 2.85 -0.65
C GLU A 36 -23.23 3.62 -1.39
N ALA A 37 -23.02 4.91 -1.64
CA ALA A 37 -23.96 5.73 -2.41
C ALA A 37 -24.14 5.23 -3.86
N ALA A 38 -23.11 4.62 -4.43
CA ALA A 38 -23.13 4.01 -5.76
C ALA A 38 -23.63 2.56 -5.79
N GLY A 39 -23.91 1.94 -4.62
CA GLY A 39 -24.37 0.55 -4.52
C GLY A 39 -23.31 -0.49 -4.88
N VAL A 40 -22.02 -0.17 -4.74
CA VAL A 40 -20.90 -1.08 -5.01
C VAL A 40 -20.16 -1.47 -3.73
N GLU A 41 -19.39 -2.56 -3.82
CA GLU A 41 -18.66 -3.11 -2.67
C GLU A 41 -17.69 -2.09 -2.07
N LYS A 42 -17.73 -1.95 -0.74
CA LYS A 42 -16.85 -1.07 0.02
C LYS A 42 -15.49 -1.70 0.20
N ARG A 43 -14.43 -0.88 0.15
CA ARG A 43 -13.09 -1.29 0.58
C ARG A 43 -12.77 -0.57 1.88
N THR A 44 -12.21 -1.29 2.83
CA THR A 44 -11.88 -0.78 4.17
C THR A 44 -10.38 -0.86 4.42
N TRP A 45 -9.92 -0.01 5.34
CA TRP A 45 -8.57 -0.12 5.89
C TRP A 45 -8.53 -1.22 6.98
N PRO A 46 -7.42 -1.97 7.14
CA PRO A 46 -6.28 -2.04 6.23
C PRO A 46 -6.58 -2.95 5.00
N PRO A 47 -6.10 -2.57 3.81
CA PRO A 47 -6.20 -3.45 2.65
C PRO A 47 -5.14 -4.56 2.69
N THR A 48 -5.36 -5.62 1.92
CA THR A 48 -4.31 -6.57 1.54
C THR A 48 -4.01 -6.40 0.05
N ILE A 49 -2.75 -6.15 -0.28
CA ILE A 49 -2.28 -6.14 -1.67
C ILE A 49 -2.21 -7.58 -2.14
N VAL A 50 -2.95 -7.88 -3.20
CA VAL A 50 -2.93 -9.17 -3.89
C VAL A 50 -2.41 -8.95 -5.31
N THR A 51 -1.62 -9.91 -5.80
CA THR A 51 -1.09 -9.86 -7.17
C THR A 51 -2.20 -10.14 -8.20
N ASN A 52 -1.94 -9.76 -9.45
CA ASN A 52 -2.66 -10.26 -10.61
C ASN A 52 -1.66 -10.66 -11.71
N GLU A 53 -2.14 -11.44 -12.68
CA GLU A 53 -1.29 -12.03 -13.74
C GLU A 53 -0.55 -10.97 -14.58
N LEU A 54 -1.17 -9.82 -14.83
CA LEU A 54 -0.56 -8.76 -15.64
C LEU A 54 0.62 -8.10 -14.92
N TRP A 55 0.51 -7.91 -13.61
CA TRP A 55 1.57 -7.27 -12.82
C TRP A 55 2.85 -8.07 -12.84
N GLU A 56 2.80 -9.41 -12.89
CA GLU A 56 4.01 -10.24 -12.97
C GLU A 56 4.81 -9.93 -14.24
N SER A 57 4.12 -9.77 -15.38
CA SER A 57 4.76 -9.46 -16.66
C SER A 57 5.24 -8.01 -16.77
N GLU A 58 4.56 -7.08 -16.07
CA GLU A 58 4.83 -5.64 -16.17
C GLU A 58 5.74 -5.10 -15.06
N TRP A 59 6.03 -5.90 -14.03
CA TRP A 59 6.78 -5.45 -12.84
C TRP A 59 8.24 -5.07 -13.15
N PHE A 60 8.92 -5.85 -13.99
CA PHE A 60 10.38 -5.77 -14.12
C PHE A 60 10.87 -4.47 -14.73
N ALA A 61 10.24 -3.97 -15.78
CA ALA A 61 10.73 -2.77 -16.47
C ALA A 61 10.69 -1.52 -15.57
N PRO A 62 9.58 -1.21 -14.88
CA PRO A 62 9.55 -0.12 -13.90
C PRO A 62 10.46 -0.39 -12.69
N ALA A 63 10.52 -1.62 -12.18
CA ALA A 63 11.37 -1.94 -11.03
C ALA A 63 12.85 -1.66 -11.31
N ILE A 64 13.34 -2.04 -12.50
CA ILE A 64 14.71 -1.76 -12.93
C ILE A 64 14.95 -0.25 -13.07
N ASP A 65 14.05 0.48 -13.73
CA ASP A 65 14.19 1.94 -13.92
C ASP A 65 14.18 2.71 -12.59
N GLY A 66 13.33 2.26 -11.65
CA GLY A 66 13.25 2.80 -10.30
C GLY A 66 14.35 2.33 -9.34
N GLY A 67 15.28 1.48 -9.77
CA GLY A 67 16.34 0.93 -8.91
C GLY A 67 15.83 0.01 -7.79
N VAL A 68 14.65 -0.59 -7.97
CA VAL A 68 14.06 -1.55 -7.03
C VAL A 68 14.56 -2.96 -7.38
N ASP A 69 15.54 -3.44 -6.63
CA ASP A 69 16.05 -4.81 -6.73
C ASP A 69 15.20 -5.79 -5.91
N ARG A 70 13.92 -5.92 -6.26
CA ARG A 70 12.98 -6.88 -5.65
C ARG A 70 12.05 -7.46 -6.71
N SER A 71 11.72 -8.73 -6.57
CA SER A 71 10.61 -9.36 -7.29
C SER A 71 9.27 -8.76 -6.87
N LEU A 72 8.23 -8.97 -7.70
CA LEU A 72 6.88 -8.54 -7.36
C LEU A 72 6.39 -9.17 -6.05
N ALA A 73 6.69 -10.45 -5.85
CA ALA A 73 6.30 -11.19 -4.64
C ALA A 73 6.93 -10.56 -3.37
N GLU A 74 8.23 -10.28 -3.41
CA GLU A 74 8.94 -9.61 -2.30
C GLU A 74 8.40 -8.21 -2.06
N ALA A 75 8.11 -7.46 -3.12
CA ALA A 75 7.51 -6.12 -3.00
C ALA A 75 6.14 -6.17 -2.32
N ILE A 76 5.28 -7.13 -2.70
CA ILE A 76 3.96 -7.33 -2.09
C ILE A 76 4.10 -7.71 -0.61
N GLU A 77 5.00 -8.63 -0.28
CA GLU A 77 5.27 -9.03 1.11
C GLU A 77 5.72 -7.84 1.96
N VAL A 78 6.68 -7.06 1.47
CA VAL A 78 7.18 -5.85 2.14
C VAL A 78 6.07 -4.83 2.35
N LEU A 79 5.24 -4.58 1.34
CA LEU A 79 4.18 -3.59 1.42
C LEU A 79 3.03 -4.04 2.33
N ASN A 80 2.62 -5.30 2.29
CA ASN A 80 1.62 -5.83 3.22
C ASN A 80 2.13 -5.81 4.66
N GLY A 81 3.41 -6.12 4.89
CA GLY A 81 4.05 -5.96 6.19
C GLY A 81 4.06 -4.50 6.67
N TRP A 82 4.28 -3.56 5.75
CA TRP A 82 4.24 -2.13 6.06
C TRP A 82 2.83 -1.62 6.34
N ILE A 83 1.82 -2.05 5.57
CA ILE A 83 0.40 -1.75 5.85
C ILE A 83 0.01 -2.25 7.23
N ALA A 84 0.38 -3.48 7.59
CA ALA A 84 0.15 -4.02 8.91
C ALA A 84 0.91 -3.25 10.01
N ALA A 85 2.08 -2.68 9.70
CA ALA A 85 2.78 -1.81 10.63
C ALA A 85 2.05 -0.48 10.82
N ILE A 86 1.62 0.17 9.73
CA ILE A 86 0.82 1.41 9.77
C ILE A 86 -0.44 1.19 10.61
N ASP A 87 -1.15 0.08 10.40
CA ASP A 87 -2.40 -0.20 11.10
C ASP A 87 -2.24 -0.31 12.63
N ARG A 88 -1.08 -0.81 13.11
CA ARG A 88 -0.77 -0.95 14.53
C ARG A 88 -0.42 0.37 15.25
N PHE A 89 -0.18 1.47 14.53
CA PHE A 89 0.06 2.77 15.13
C PHE A 89 -1.28 3.43 15.50
N GLU A 90 -1.93 2.91 16.54
CA GLU A 90 -3.08 3.59 17.16
C GLU A 90 -2.58 4.83 17.93
N THR A 91 -3.25 5.96 17.71
CA THR A 91 -2.99 7.24 18.39
C THR A 91 -3.63 7.26 19.78
#